data_AF-G3STY2-F1
#
_entry.id   AF-G3STY2-F1
#
_cell.length_a   1.000
_cell.length_b   1.000
_cell.length_c   1.000
_cell.angle_alpha   90.00
_cell.angle_beta   90.00
_cell.angle_gamma   90.00
#
_symmetry.space_group_name_H-M   'P 1'
#
loop_
_entity.id
_entity.type
_entity.pdbx_description
1 polymer ?
#
loop_
_entity_poly.entity_id
_entity_poly.type
_entity_poly.pdbx_seq_one_letter_code
_entity_poly.pdbx_strand_id
1 'polypeptide(L)'
;FQSVIFIRDRNSHGQEVSGYIDYAHRLKIEDFEVYFSGKKRLLPKPTDLSFYNWESHIAVWNSSPNYQVVADNPEGLLFKYKRDRKILNVDPKAQPGDSSTRMSIKTDLYTQVVIFDHISRRK
;
A
#
# COMPACT_ATOMS: atom_id res chain seq x y z
N PHE A 1 -3.81 11.61 -9.55
CA PHE A 1 -2.76 10.73 -8.98
C PHE A 1 -3.43 9.63 -8.20
N GLN A 2 -2.94 8.40 -8.33
CA GLN A 2 -3.44 7.26 -7.56
C GLN A 2 -2.27 6.71 -6.76
N SER A 3 -2.31 6.90 -5.44
CA SER A 3 -1.19 6.55 -4.57
C SER A 3 -1.45 5.25 -3.83
N VAL A 4 -0.42 4.41 -3.74
CA VAL A 4 -0.35 3.25 -2.86
C VAL A 4 0.72 3.54 -1.82
N ILE A 5 0.42 3.29 -0.54
CA ILE A 5 1.37 3.47 0.56
C ILE A 5 1.70 2.10 1.12
N PHE A 6 2.98 1.74 1.14
CA PHE A 6 3.48 0.66 1.96
C PHE A 6 3.82 1.17 3.35
N ILE A 7 3.33 0.50 4.39
CA ILE A 7 3.71 0.75 5.79
C ILE A 7 4.14 -0.58 6.40
N ARG A 8 5.23 -0.54 7.17
CA ARG A 8 5.63 -1.59 8.14
C ARG A 8 5.81 -0.92 9.49
N ASP A 9 5.11 -1.40 10.50
CA ASP A 9 5.23 -0.91 11.87
C ASP A 9 4.57 -1.87 12.87
N ARG A 10 4.56 -1.52 14.16
CA ARG A 10 3.87 -2.30 15.20
C ARG A 10 2.43 -1.85 15.43
N ASN A 11 1.52 -2.81 15.54
CA ASN A 11 0.13 -2.55 15.93
C ASN A 11 -0.02 -2.29 17.44
N SER A 12 -1.23 -2.03 17.91
CA SER A 12 -1.52 -1.76 19.34
C SER A 12 -1.19 -2.93 20.28
N HIS A 13 -1.05 -4.14 19.74
CA HIS A 13 -0.66 -5.34 20.49
C HIS A 13 0.87 -5.56 20.46
N GLY A 14 1.64 -4.63 19.87
CA GLY A 14 3.09 -4.73 19.74
C GLY A 14 3.56 -5.63 18.60
N GLN A 15 2.64 -6.23 17.83
CA GLN A 15 2.96 -7.14 16.75
C GLN A 15 3.37 -6.36 15.51
N GLU A 16 4.40 -6.83 14.84
CA GLU A 16 4.86 -6.21 13.61
C GLU A 16 3.92 -6.60 12.45
N VAL A 17 3.44 -5.59 11.73
CA VAL A 17 2.56 -5.73 10.57
C VAL A 17 3.11 -4.93 9.41
N SER A 18 2.84 -5.39 8.20
CA SER A 18 3.16 -4.66 6.97
C SER A 18 2.11 -4.83 5.90
N GLY A 19 1.99 -3.89 4.99
CA GLY A 19 1.04 -4.02 3.89
C GLY A 19 0.98 -2.80 2.98
N TYR A 20 0.34 -2.99 1.83
CA TYR A 20 0.09 -1.94 0.85
C TYR A 20 -1.35 -1.44 0.98
N ILE A 21 -1.51 -0.13 1.09
CA ILE A 21 -2.78 0.56 1.26
C ILE A 21 -3.07 1.32 -0.04
N ASP A 22 -4.22 1.06 -0.66
CA ASP A 22 -4.77 1.96 -1.70
C ASP A 22 -5.22 3.26 -1.02
N TYR A 23 -4.30 4.22 -0.94
CA TYR A 23 -4.51 5.46 -0.19
C TYR A 23 -5.65 6.29 -0.77
N ALA A 24 -5.76 6.35 -2.10
CA ALA A 24 -6.84 7.07 -2.78
C ALA A 24 -8.22 6.47 -2.48
N HIS A 25 -8.32 5.14 -2.31
CA HIS A 25 -9.55 4.50 -1.86
C HIS A 25 -9.77 4.73 -0.36
N ARG A 26 -8.74 4.51 0.48
CA ARG A 26 -8.83 4.64 1.93
C ARG A 26 -9.32 6.03 2.34
N LEU A 27 -8.77 7.08 1.73
CA LEU A 27 -9.17 8.48 1.92
C LEU A 27 -10.66 8.75 1.66
N LYS A 28 -11.30 7.99 0.77
CA LYS A 28 -12.71 8.20 0.41
C LYS A 28 -13.70 7.52 1.35
N ILE A 29 -13.27 6.44 2.01
CA ILE A 29 -14.18 5.55 2.76
C ILE A 29 -13.97 5.61 4.27
N GLU A 30 -12.98 6.36 4.74
CA GLU A 30 -12.63 6.47 6.15
C GLU A 30 -12.37 7.92 6.52
N ASP A 31 -12.65 8.28 7.77
CA ASP A 31 -12.31 9.58 8.31
C ASP A 31 -10.79 9.67 8.53
N PHE A 32 -10.14 10.58 7.80
CA PHE A 32 -8.71 10.81 7.90
C PHE A 32 -8.31 11.88 8.91
N GLU A 33 -9.27 12.61 9.51
CA GLU A 33 -8.98 13.63 10.51
C GLU A 33 -8.22 13.03 11.70
N VAL A 34 -8.55 11.81 12.12
CA VAL A 34 -7.85 11.12 13.22
C VAL A 34 -6.39 10.78 12.90
N TYR A 35 -6.05 10.57 11.63
CA TYR A 35 -4.67 10.32 11.20
C TYR A 35 -3.91 11.64 11.08
N PHE A 36 -4.52 12.66 10.47
CA PHE A 36 -3.89 13.97 10.28
C PHE A 36 -3.69 14.73 11.60
N SER A 37 -4.60 14.57 12.56
CA SER A 37 -4.46 15.11 13.92
C SER A 37 -3.47 14.34 14.79
N GLY A 38 -2.93 13.21 14.32
CA GLY A 38 -2.01 12.36 15.08
C GLY A 38 -2.66 11.55 16.20
N LYS A 39 -4.00 11.59 16.35
CA LYS A 39 -4.75 10.78 17.32
C LYS A 39 -4.62 9.28 17.06
N LYS A 40 -4.35 8.89 15.81
CA LYS A 40 -4.18 7.51 15.39
C LYS A 40 -3.07 7.39 14.35
N ARG A 41 -2.29 6.29 14.40
CA ARG A 41 -1.36 5.93 13.32
C ARG A 41 -2.09 5.21 12.20
N LEU A 42 -1.73 5.53 10.95
CA LEU A 42 -2.22 4.80 9.79
C LEU A 42 -1.45 3.47 9.72
N LEU A 43 -2.14 2.36 9.90
CA LEU A 43 -1.56 1.02 9.82
C LEU A 43 -2.31 0.17 8.78
N PRO A 44 -1.63 -0.78 8.12
CA PRO A 44 -2.28 -1.73 7.22
C PRO A 44 -3.35 -2.55 7.93
N LYS A 45 -4.46 -2.80 7.23
CA LYS A 45 -5.58 -3.63 7.71
C LYS A 45 -5.72 -4.86 6.79
N PRO A 46 -6.31 -5.96 7.28
CA PRO A 46 -6.59 -7.15 6.47
C PRO A 46 -7.45 -6.91 5.21
N THR A 47 -8.10 -5.74 5.10
CA THR A 47 -8.93 -5.34 3.96
C THR A 47 -8.21 -4.46 2.93
N ASP A 48 -6.95 -4.09 3.19
CA ASP A 48 -6.15 -3.30 2.24
C ASP A 48 -5.57 -4.20 1.12
N LEU A 49 -4.79 -3.61 0.20
CA LEU A 49 -4.24 -4.33 -0.96
C LEU A 49 -3.37 -5.51 -0.55
N SER A 50 -2.63 -5.34 0.55
CA SER A 50 -2.08 -6.47 1.28
C SER A 50 -2.02 -6.19 2.77
N PHE A 51 -1.95 -7.27 3.53
CA PHE A 51 -1.67 -7.28 4.95
C PHE A 51 -0.82 -8.51 5.27
N TYR A 52 0.20 -8.32 6.08
CA TYR A 52 1.04 -9.38 6.60
C TYR A 52 1.31 -9.13 8.08
N ASN A 53 1.01 -10.11 8.92
CA ASN A 53 1.42 -10.14 10.32
C ASN A 53 2.69 -11.00 10.43
N TRP A 54 3.78 -10.39 10.89
CA TRP A 54 5.09 -11.04 10.94
C TRP A 54 5.20 -12.10 12.04
N GLU A 55 4.37 -12.00 13.09
CA GLU A 55 4.37 -12.94 14.21
C GLU A 55 3.52 -14.18 13.89
N SER A 56 2.31 -13.98 13.36
CA SER A 56 1.42 -15.10 13.01
C SER A 56 1.66 -15.67 11.62
N HIS A 57 2.49 -15.01 10.80
CA HIS A 57 2.72 -15.32 9.39
C HIS A 57 1.45 -15.33 8.52
N ILE A 58 0.39 -14.65 8.97
CA ILE A 58 -0.86 -14.52 8.21
C ILE A 58 -0.67 -13.44 7.15
N ALA A 59 -0.83 -13.85 5.88
CA ALA A 59 -0.83 -12.97 4.72
C ALA A 59 -2.23 -12.91 4.09
N VAL A 60 -2.68 -11.70 3.75
CA VAL A 60 -3.94 -11.45 3.02
C VAL A 60 -3.68 -10.44 1.91
N TRP A 61 -4.35 -10.58 0.79
CA TRP A 61 -4.31 -9.61 -0.31
C TRP A 61 -5.70 -9.44 -0.92
N ASN A 62 -6.10 -8.20 -1.18
CA ASN A 62 -7.44 -7.87 -1.65
C ASN A 62 -7.37 -6.86 -2.80
N SER A 63 -8.15 -7.10 -3.85
CA SER A 63 -8.33 -6.06 -4.87
C SER A 63 -9.22 -4.93 -4.32
N SER A 64 -8.82 -3.68 -4.58
CA SER A 64 -9.63 -2.50 -4.27
C SER A 64 -10.45 -2.05 -5.50
N PRO A 65 -11.30 -1.01 -5.39
CA PRO A 65 -11.92 -0.41 -6.57
C PRO A 65 -10.93 0.17 -7.59
N ASN A 66 -9.72 0.56 -7.18
CA ASN A 66 -8.72 1.13 -8.10
C ASN A 66 -7.72 0.09 -8.62
N TYR A 67 -7.34 -0.90 -7.83
CA TYR A 67 -6.29 -1.85 -8.16
C TYR A 67 -6.78 -3.29 -8.10
N GLN A 68 -6.35 -4.09 -9.08
CA GLN A 68 -6.41 -5.54 -9.01
C GLN A 68 -5.08 -6.07 -8.49
N VAL A 69 -5.11 -6.93 -7.47
CA VAL A 69 -3.90 -7.60 -6.98
C VAL A 69 -3.61 -8.84 -7.81
N VAL A 70 -2.36 -8.99 -8.23
CA VAL A 70 -1.82 -10.17 -8.93
C VAL A 70 -0.80 -10.80 -7.99
N ALA A 71 -1.16 -11.95 -7.40
CA ALA A 71 -0.40 -12.61 -6.33
C ALA A 71 0.24 -13.94 -6.76
N ASP A 72 -0.08 -14.43 -7.95
CA ASP A 72 0.43 -15.65 -8.58
C ASP A 72 1.72 -15.40 -9.40
N ASN A 73 2.32 -14.22 -9.28
CA ASN A 73 3.56 -13.87 -9.97
C ASN A 73 4.79 -14.36 -9.18
N PRO A 74 5.71 -15.13 -9.79
CA PRO A 74 6.91 -15.64 -9.12
C PRO A 74 7.85 -14.54 -8.60
N GLU A 75 7.80 -13.33 -9.17
CA GLU A 75 8.61 -12.19 -8.74
C GLU A 75 7.98 -11.40 -7.57
N GLY A 76 6.84 -11.86 -7.05
CA GLY A 76 6.13 -11.25 -5.93
C GLY A 76 4.90 -10.44 -6.35
N LEU A 77 4.33 -9.70 -5.39
CA LEU A 77 3.07 -8.98 -5.56
C LEU A 77 3.16 -7.90 -6.65
N LEU A 78 2.14 -7.85 -7.50
CA LEU A 78 1.94 -6.77 -8.46
C LEU A 78 0.54 -6.16 -8.28
N PHE A 79 0.42 -4.86 -8.57
CA PHE A 79 -0.85 -4.16 -8.54
C PHE A 79 -1.19 -3.60 -9.91
N LYS A 80 -2.24 -4.13 -10.53
CA LYS A 80 -2.73 -3.64 -11.82
C LYS A 80 -3.74 -2.52 -11.61
N TYR A 81 -3.43 -1.31 -12.06
CA TYR A 81 -4.38 -0.22 -12.01
C TYR A 81 -5.54 -0.49 -12.97
N LYS A 82 -6.77 -0.51 -12.47
CA LYS A 82 -7.93 -1.02 -13.22
C LYS A 82 -8.30 -0.14 -14.42
N ARG A 83 -8.11 1.18 -14.31
CA ARG A 83 -8.54 2.15 -15.34
C ARG A 83 -7.75 2.03 -16.64
N ASP A 84 -6.42 1.94 -16.55
CA ASP A 84 -5.54 1.90 -17.72
C ASP A 84 -4.77 0.58 -17.88
N ARG A 85 -5.00 -0.36 -16.96
CA ARG A 85 -4.44 -1.72 -16.95
C ARG A 85 -2.93 -1.78 -16.76
N LYS A 86 -2.26 -0.67 -16.41
CA LYS A 86 -0.82 -0.65 -16.14
C LYS A 86 -0.48 -1.35 -14.84
N ILE A 87 0.70 -1.95 -14.82
CA ILE A 87 1.23 -2.64 -13.64
C ILE A 87 2.05 -1.67 -12.80
N LEU A 88 1.76 -1.63 -11.51
CA LEU A 88 2.61 -1.11 -10.47
C LEU A 88 3.37 -2.29 -9.85
N ASN A 89 4.68 -2.33 -10.07
CA ASN A 89 5.56 -3.33 -9.47
C ASN A 89 6.09 -2.80 -8.13
N VAL A 90 5.90 -3.57 -7.06
CA VAL A 90 6.28 -3.16 -5.70
C VAL A 90 7.54 -3.85 -5.17
N ASP A 91 8.19 -4.71 -5.97
CA ASP A 91 9.51 -5.26 -5.65
C ASP A 91 10.54 -4.11 -5.52
N PRO A 92 11.18 -3.94 -4.35
CA PRO A 92 12.19 -2.89 -4.14
C PRO A 92 13.38 -2.96 -5.11
N LYS A 93 13.65 -4.10 -5.75
CA LYS A 93 14.75 -4.29 -6.70
C LYS A 93 14.34 -4.02 -8.16
N ALA A 94 13.05 -3.99 -8.46
CA ALA A 94 12.53 -3.70 -9.79
C ALA A 94 12.14 -2.22 -9.95
N GLN A 95 11.95 -1.78 -11.19
CA GLN A 95 11.31 -0.49 -11.48
C GLN A 95 9.81 -0.55 -11.20
N PRO A 96 9.19 0.53 -10.70
CA PRO A 96 7.78 0.52 -10.30
C PRO A 96 6.78 0.41 -11.46
N GLY A 97 7.25 0.53 -12.71
CA GLY A 97 6.43 0.44 -13.92
C GLY A 97 6.14 1.78 -14.57
N ASP A 98 5.51 1.73 -15.75
CA ASP A 98 5.25 2.90 -16.57
C ASP A 98 4.30 3.88 -15.89
N SER A 99 4.70 5.16 -15.83
CA SER A 99 3.91 6.23 -15.19
C SER A 99 3.71 6.04 -13.68
N SER A 100 4.57 5.22 -13.06
CA SER A 100 4.63 5.03 -11.62
C SER A 100 5.96 5.52 -11.07
N THR A 101 5.96 6.07 -9.86
CA THR A 101 7.17 6.38 -9.09
C THR A 101 7.20 5.56 -7.80
N ARG A 102 8.37 5.42 -7.19
CA ARG A 102 8.57 4.84 -5.86
C ARG A 102 9.44 5.77 -5.04
N MET A 103 8.97 6.15 -3.86
CA MET A 103 9.68 7.03 -2.94
C MET A 103 9.69 6.44 -1.54
N SER A 104 10.87 6.12 -1.02
CA SER A 104 11.03 5.76 0.39
C SER A 104 11.03 7.02 1.24
N ILE A 105 10.23 7.04 2.30
CA ILE A 105 10.12 8.19 3.21
C ILE A 105 10.94 7.90 4.46
N LYS A 106 11.90 8.77 4.76
CA LYS A 106 12.65 8.73 6.02
C LYS A 106 11.82 9.41 7.12
N THR A 107 11.49 8.68 8.17
CA THR A 107 10.67 9.17 9.28
C THR A 107 10.90 8.31 10.52
N ASP A 108 10.69 8.88 11.70
CA ASP A 108 10.70 8.14 12.98
C ASP A 108 9.30 7.66 13.39
N LEU A 109 8.27 7.98 12.59
CA LEU A 109 6.88 7.62 12.88
C LEU A 109 6.57 6.15 12.62
N TYR A 110 7.26 5.52 11.69
CA TYR A 110 7.04 4.14 11.27
C TYR A 110 8.38 3.46 11.00
N THR A 111 8.44 2.15 11.17
CA THR A 111 9.64 1.37 10.85
C THR A 111 10.02 1.48 9.37
N GLN A 112 9.03 1.47 8.46
CA GLN A 112 9.26 1.68 7.04
C GLN A 112 8.03 2.28 6.35
N VAL A 113 8.25 3.25 5.47
CA VAL A 113 7.22 3.82 4.60
C VAL A 113 7.75 3.96 3.17
N VAL A 114 6.95 3.52 2.21
CA VAL A 114 7.21 3.74 0.79
C VAL A 114 5.93 4.20 0.10
N ILE A 115 6.01 5.29 -0.66
CA ILE A 115 4.91 5.82 -1.44
C ILE A 115 5.13 5.44 -2.90
N PHE A 116 4.08 4.93 -3.53
CA PHE A 116 4.03 4.67 -4.96
C PHE A 116 2.95 5.55 -5.58
N ASP A 117 3.33 6.46 -6.47
CA ASP A 117 2.37 7.30 -7.16
C ASP A 117 2.20 6.85 -8.60
N HIS A 118 0.95 6.63 -9.02
CA HIS A 118 0.61 6.33 -10.38
C HIS A 118 -0.13 7.50 -11.07
N ILE A 119 0.34 7.86 -12.26
CA ILE A 119 -0.20 8.95 -13.07
C ILE A 119 -0.99 8.38 -14.25
N SER A 120 -2.31 8.36 -14.11
CA SER A 120 -3.22 8.09 -15.23
C SER A 120 -3.18 9.26 -16.22
N ARG A 121 -2.73 9.00 -17.46
CA ARG A 121 -2.64 10.03 -18.52
C ARG A 121 -3.98 10.39 -19.18
N ARG A 122 -5.11 9.82 -18.75
CA ARG A 122 -6.45 10.15 -19.29
C ARG A 122 -7.23 11.06 -18.34
N LYS A 123 -7.66 12.22 -18.89
CA LYS A 123 -8.72 13.08 -18.35
C LYS A 123 -10.07 12.38 -18.46
#